data_AF-V5Z750-F1
#
_entry.id   AF-V5Z750-F1
#
_cell.length_a   1.000
_cell.length_b   1.000
_cell.length_c   1.000
_cell.angle_alpha   90.00
_cell.angle_beta   90.00
_cell.angle_gamma   90.00
#
_symmetry.space_group_name_H-M   'P 1'
#
loop_
_entity.id
_entity.type
_entity.pdbx_description
1 polymer ?
#
loop_
_entity_poly.entity_id
_entity_poly.type
_entity_poly.pdbx_seq_one_letter_code
_entity_poly.pdbx_strand_id
1 'polypeptide(L)'
;MSVWRKGRQLNALLEYKKTLVNCQVSKINKRLSEIQSLLEEKIFERKAIIDEINSLTPTGVLHRSDIYQKIRRQGVLLSKQQLIYHQINELEEDKEKNELNVQVFLHTRNVLEKKNHKFRSYFRHRYIDFRIRSENNIESELHETISYGREKY
;
A
#
# COMPACT_ATOMS: atom_id res chain seq x y z
N MET A 1 -16.76 26.74 -22.12
CA MET A 1 -15.45 26.71 -21.41
C MET A 1 -15.48 26.14 -19.98
N SER A 2 -16.53 26.32 -19.18
CA SER A 2 -16.58 25.90 -17.75
C SER A 2 -16.47 24.38 -17.51
N VAL A 3 -17.11 23.57 -18.35
CA VAL A 3 -17.11 22.10 -18.24
C VAL A 3 -15.70 21.51 -18.38
N TRP A 4 -14.88 22.04 -19.29
CA TRP A 4 -13.51 21.61 -19.49
C TRP A 4 -12.61 21.95 -18.29
N ARG A 5 -12.76 23.17 -17.74
CA ARG A 5 -12.04 23.58 -16.52
C ARG A 5 -12.41 22.69 -15.33
N LYS A 6 -13.70 22.39 -15.15
CA LYS A 6 -14.19 21.46 -14.12
C LYS A 6 -13.67 20.03 -14.33
N GLY A 7 -13.60 19.55 -15.58
CA GLY A 7 -13.04 18.24 -15.90
C GLY A 7 -11.55 18.12 -15.58
N ARG A 8 -10.75 19.17 -15.87
CA ARG A 8 -9.33 19.22 -15.47
C ARG A 8 -9.17 19.22 -13.94
N GLN A 9 -9.99 19.98 -13.22
CA GLN A 9 -9.99 19.98 -11.75
C GLN A 9 -10.33 18.60 -11.18
N LEU A 10 -11.33 17.91 -11.74
CA LEU A 10 -11.68 16.55 -11.32
C LEU A 10 -10.52 15.57 -11.53
N ASN A 11 -9.84 15.63 -12.69
CA ASN A 11 -8.67 14.79 -12.94
C ASN A 11 -7.53 15.09 -11.96
N ALA A 12 -7.26 16.36 -11.67
CA ALA A 12 -6.25 16.76 -10.68
C ALA A 12 -6.57 16.21 -9.28
N LEU A 13 -7.84 16.29 -8.85
CA LEU A 13 -8.28 15.71 -7.58
C LEU A 13 -8.16 14.19 -7.54
N LEU A 14 -8.42 13.50 -8.66
CA LEU A 14 -8.25 12.04 -8.75
C LEU A 14 -6.76 11.64 -8.66
N GLU A 15 -5.86 12.36 -9.31
CA GLU A 15 -4.42 12.12 -9.17
C GLU A 15 -3.95 12.39 -7.74
N TYR A 16 -4.39 13.49 -7.13
CA TYR A 16 -4.09 13.79 -5.74
C TYR A 16 -4.58 12.71 -4.77
N LYS A 17 -5.79 12.18 -4.97
CA LYS A 17 -6.27 11.03 -4.17
C LYS A 17 -5.41 9.79 -4.37
N LYS A 18 -4.93 9.52 -5.60
CA LYS A 18 -4.02 8.40 -5.84
C LYS A 18 -2.67 8.59 -5.13
N THR A 19 -2.10 9.80 -5.14
CA THR A 19 -0.82 10.04 -4.45
C THR A 19 -0.97 9.83 -2.94
N LEU A 20 -2.10 10.25 -2.35
CA LEU A 20 -2.42 9.96 -0.95
C LEU A 20 -2.50 8.45 -0.67
N VAL A 21 -3.21 7.69 -1.51
CA VAL A 21 -3.31 6.23 -1.38
C VAL A 21 -1.92 5.58 -1.49
N ASN A 22 -1.10 5.99 -2.46
CA ASN A 22 0.26 5.47 -2.62
C ASN A 22 1.15 5.79 -1.41
N CYS A 23 0.98 6.98 -0.80
CA CYS A 23 1.67 7.33 0.43
C CYS A 23 1.26 6.39 1.58
N GLN A 24 -0.02 6.08 1.72
CA GLN A 24 -0.50 5.12 2.75
C GLN A 24 0.07 3.72 2.51
N VAL A 25 0.04 3.23 1.27
CA VAL A 25 0.65 1.94 0.92
C VAL A 25 2.14 1.92 1.28
N SER A 26 2.88 2.98 0.97
CA SER A 26 4.30 3.08 1.32
C SER A 26 4.54 3.06 2.84
N LYS A 27 3.72 3.77 3.62
CA LYS A 27 3.81 3.76 5.09
C LYS A 27 3.56 2.37 5.66
N ILE A 28 2.53 1.68 5.17
CA ILE A 28 2.19 0.34 5.67
C ILE A 28 3.27 -0.67 5.27
N ASN A 29 3.82 -0.59 4.05
CA ASN A 29 4.92 -1.45 3.63
C ASN A 29 6.17 -1.26 4.50
N LYS A 30 6.49 -0.01 4.88
CA LYS A 30 7.57 0.24 5.86
C LYS A 30 7.27 -0.42 7.19
N ARG A 31 6.04 -0.28 7.69
CA ARG A 31 5.63 -0.92 8.94
C ARG A 31 5.72 -2.45 8.86
N LEU A 32 5.33 -3.05 7.74
CA LEU A 32 5.48 -4.49 7.51
C LEU A 32 6.95 -4.91 7.53
N SER A 33 7.86 -4.12 6.94
CA SER A 33 9.29 -4.42 7.00
C SER A 33 9.85 -4.31 8.43
N GLU A 34 9.39 -3.35 9.23
CA GLU A 34 9.76 -3.23 10.65
C GLU A 34 9.26 -4.44 11.45
N ILE A 35 8.00 -4.84 11.26
CA ILE A 35 7.42 -6.02 11.92
C ILE A 35 8.19 -7.28 11.55
N GLN A 36 8.55 -7.44 10.27
CA GLN A 36 9.32 -8.59 9.81
C GLN A 36 10.71 -8.66 10.47
N SER A 37 11.41 -7.52 10.58
CA SER A 37 12.69 -7.44 11.31
C SER A 37 12.53 -7.85 12.78
N LEU A 38 11.50 -7.33 13.46
CA LEU A 38 11.23 -7.67 14.86
C LEU A 38 10.87 -9.14 15.04
N LEU A 39 10.12 -9.75 14.11
CA LEU A 39 9.83 -11.18 14.12
C LEU A 39 11.11 -12.01 14.00
N GLU A 40 12.01 -11.64 13.09
CA GLU A 40 13.30 -12.31 12.92
C GLU A 40 14.16 -12.24 14.19
N GLU A 41 14.22 -11.07 14.83
CA GLU A 41 14.88 -10.89 16.13
C GLU A 41 14.27 -11.80 17.20
N LYS A 42 12.94 -11.85 17.33
CA LYS A 42 12.25 -12.68 18.33
C LYS A 42 12.41 -14.17 18.08
N ILE A 43 12.40 -14.59 16.82
CA ILE A 43 12.68 -15.98 16.44
C ILE A 43 14.12 -16.35 16.79
N PHE A 44 15.08 -15.43 16.58
CA PHE A 44 16.47 -15.63 16.97
C PHE A 44 16.62 -15.74 18.49
N GLU A 45 16.02 -14.82 19.26
CA GLU A 45 16.00 -14.87 20.72
C GLU A 45 15.42 -16.18 21.25
N ARG A 46 14.32 -16.64 20.65
CA ARG A 46 13.69 -17.92 21.00
C ARG A 46 14.63 -19.10 20.75
N LYS A 47 15.35 -19.14 19.62
CA LYS A 47 16.32 -20.19 19.31
C LYS A 47 17.47 -20.20 20.33
N ALA A 48 18.02 -19.04 20.64
CA ALA A 48 19.07 -18.91 21.65
C ALA A 48 18.64 -19.44 23.03
N ILE A 49 17.40 -19.17 23.45
CA ILE A 49 16.87 -19.72 24.70
C ILE A 49 16.73 -21.24 24.65
N ILE A 50 16.28 -21.81 23.52
CA ILE A 50 16.18 -23.26 23.35
C ILE A 50 17.58 -23.89 23.48
N ASP A 51 18.59 -23.32 22.84
CA ASP A 51 19.97 -23.79 22.93
C ASP A 51 20.51 -23.69 24.36
N GLU A 52 20.18 -22.61 25.09
CA GLU A 52 20.55 -22.46 26.49
C GLU A 52 19.87 -23.53 27.37
N ILE A 53 18.56 -23.77 27.19
CA ILE A 53 17.83 -24.84 27.91
C ILE A 53 18.47 -26.20 27.65
N ASN A 54 18.80 -26.49 26.40
CA ASN A 54 19.44 -27.75 25.99
C ASN A 54 20.82 -27.90 26.66
N SER A 55 21.63 -26.84 26.71
CA SER A 55 22.94 -26.90 27.40
C SER A 55 22.84 -27.12 28.92
N LEU A 56 21.70 -26.76 29.52
CA LEU A 56 21.41 -27.01 30.93
C LEU A 56 20.89 -28.42 31.20
N THR A 57 20.55 -29.20 30.18
CA THR A 57 20.14 -30.59 30.41
C THR A 57 21.31 -31.41 30.97
N PRO A 58 21.13 -32.07 32.12
CA PRO A 58 22.20 -32.82 32.76
C PRO A 58 22.58 -34.04 31.92
N THR A 59 23.87 -34.16 31.58
CA THR A 59 24.46 -35.35 30.96
C THR A 59 25.43 -36.00 31.95
N GLY A 60 25.25 -37.30 32.21
CA GLY A 60 26.08 -38.06 33.15
C GLY A 60 25.68 -37.92 34.63
N VAL A 61 26.59 -38.30 35.53
CA VAL A 61 26.37 -38.29 36.98
C VAL A 61 26.74 -36.91 37.53
N LEU A 62 25.75 -36.20 38.07
CA LEU A 62 25.91 -34.85 38.65
C LEU A 62 25.47 -34.83 40.10
N HIS A 63 26.03 -33.90 40.88
CA HIS A 63 25.56 -33.65 42.23
C HIS A 63 24.13 -33.11 42.22
N ARG A 64 23.36 -33.51 43.24
CA ARG A 64 21.95 -33.13 43.39
C ARG A 64 21.75 -31.60 43.45
N SER A 65 22.70 -30.87 44.03
CA SER A 65 22.71 -29.39 44.05
C SER A 65 22.71 -28.79 42.65
N ASP A 66 23.55 -29.33 41.77
CA ASP A 66 23.78 -28.80 40.42
C ASP A 66 22.57 -29.09 39.53
N ILE A 67 21.95 -30.26 39.73
CA ILE A 67 20.69 -30.63 39.07
C ILE A 67 19.59 -29.62 39.44
N TYR A 68 19.39 -29.31 40.72
CA TYR A 68 18.36 -28.35 41.12
C TYR A 68 18.65 -26.93 40.64
N GLN A 69 19.91 -26.50 40.61
CA GLN A 69 20.28 -25.19 40.10
C GLN A 69 19.98 -25.09 38.59
N LYS A 70 20.32 -26.13 37.81
CA LYS A 70 20.01 -26.21 36.37
C LYS A 70 18.51 -26.19 36.12
N ILE A 71 17.73 -26.97 36.87
CA ILE A 71 16.26 -26.98 36.77
C ILE A 71 15.68 -25.60 37.05
N ARG A 72 16.14 -24.90 38.10
CA ARG A 72 15.66 -23.56 38.42
C ARG A 72 15.94 -22.58 37.28
N ARG A 73 17.13 -22.63 36.68
CA ARG A 73 17.49 -21.79 35.52
C ARG A 73 16.65 -22.12 34.29
N GLN A 74 16.40 -23.40 34.01
CA GLN A 74 15.49 -23.82 32.94
C GLN A 74 14.07 -23.26 33.14
N GLY A 75 13.55 -23.26 34.37
CA GLY A 75 12.24 -22.66 34.67
C GLY A 75 12.15 -21.18 34.31
N VAL A 76 13.20 -20.40 34.62
CA VAL A 76 13.28 -18.97 34.24
C VAL A 76 13.31 -18.81 32.72
N LEU A 77 14.10 -19.63 32.03
CA LEU A 77 14.23 -19.60 30.58
C LEU A 77 12.92 -19.95 29.88
N LEU A 78 12.18 -20.95 30.39
CA LEU A 78 10.85 -21.31 29.88
C LEU A 78 9.83 -20.19 30.02
N SER A 79 9.85 -19.47 31.16
CA SER A 79 8.99 -18.30 31.35
C SER A 79 9.34 -17.17 30.36
N LYS A 80 10.64 -16.91 30.14
CA LYS A 80 11.10 -15.96 29.13
C LYS A 80 10.69 -16.39 27.71
N GLN A 81 10.78 -17.68 27.41
CA GLN A 81 10.35 -18.24 26.13
C GLN A 81 8.86 -18.02 25.90
N GLN A 82 8.02 -18.25 26.92
CA GLN A 82 6.57 -18.00 26.83
C GLN A 82 6.26 -16.53 26.55
N LEU A 83 6.97 -15.60 27.17
CA LEU A 83 6.83 -14.17 26.87
C LEU A 83 7.19 -13.86 25.41
N ILE A 84 8.27 -14.44 24.89
CA ILE A 84 8.64 -14.27 23.47
C ILE A 84 7.59 -14.86 22.53
N TYR A 85 6.98 -15.99 22.88
CA TYR A 85 5.86 -16.54 22.11
C TYR A 85 4.69 -15.58 22.02
N HIS A 86 4.30 -14.95 23.14
CA HIS A 86 3.25 -13.94 23.13
C HIS A 86 3.62 -12.75 22.23
N GLN A 87 4.86 -12.26 22.31
CA GLN A 87 5.33 -11.17 21.45
C GLN A 87 5.34 -11.54 19.96
N ILE A 88 5.71 -12.78 19.61
CA ILE A 88 5.66 -13.26 18.23
C ILE A 88 4.21 -13.27 17.73
N ASN A 89 3.28 -13.82 18.52
CA ASN A 89 1.88 -13.86 18.13
C ASN A 89 1.29 -12.46 17.93
N GLU A 90 1.59 -11.50 18.82
CA GLU A 90 1.17 -10.10 18.67
C GLU A 90 1.71 -9.47 17.37
N LEU A 91 2.98 -9.73 17.05
CA LEU A 91 3.59 -9.25 15.80
C LEU A 91 2.98 -9.91 14.55
N GLU A 92 2.62 -11.19 14.62
CA GLU A 92 1.94 -11.91 13.54
C GLU A 92 0.53 -11.36 13.30
N GLU A 93 -0.25 -11.13 14.35
CA GLU A 93 -1.57 -10.49 14.25
C GLU A 93 -1.48 -9.08 13.63
N ASP A 94 -0.49 -8.29 14.06
CA ASP A 94 -0.27 -6.96 13.51
C ASP A 94 0.23 -6.97 12.06
N LYS A 95 0.99 -8.00 11.67
CA LYS A 95 1.37 -8.24 10.28
C LYS A 95 0.13 -8.51 9.43
N GLU A 96 -0.72 -9.44 9.85
CA GLU A 96 -1.96 -9.79 9.12
C GLU A 96 -2.87 -8.57 8.93
N LYS A 97 -3.08 -7.78 9.99
CA LYS A 97 -3.87 -6.52 9.90
C LYS A 97 -3.29 -5.56 8.88
N ASN A 98 -1.97 -5.40 8.85
CA ASN A 98 -1.30 -4.49 7.91
C ASN A 98 -1.34 -5.03 6.48
N GLU A 99 -1.21 -6.33 6.26
CA GLU A 99 -1.35 -6.95 4.94
C GLU A 99 -2.76 -6.75 4.38
N LEU A 100 -3.80 -6.93 5.19
CA LEU A 100 -5.19 -6.63 4.83
C LEU A 100 -5.35 -5.15 4.45
N ASN A 101 -4.78 -4.23 5.22
CA ASN A 101 -4.83 -2.81 4.93
C ASN A 101 -4.17 -2.48 3.59
N VAL A 102 -3.01 -3.07 3.28
CA VAL A 102 -2.37 -2.89 1.96
C VAL A 102 -3.31 -3.32 0.84
N GLN A 103 -3.96 -4.48 0.96
CA GLN A 103 -4.90 -4.95 -0.06
C GLN A 103 -6.07 -3.97 -0.26
N VAL A 104 -6.63 -3.42 0.83
CA VAL A 104 -7.70 -2.41 0.76
C VAL A 104 -7.24 -1.15 0.03
N PHE A 105 -6.04 -0.64 0.33
CA PHE A 105 -5.50 0.54 -0.34
C PHE A 105 -5.16 0.26 -1.81
N LEU A 106 -4.61 -0.91 -2.14
CA LEU A 106 -4.36 -1.31 -3.53
C LEU A 106 -5.66 -1.43 -4.32
N HIS A 107 -6.71 -2.00 -3.73
CA HIS A 107 -8.04 -2.04 -4.34
C HIS A 107 -8.56 -0.62 -4.60
N THR A 108 -8.45 0.26 -3.61
CA THR A 108 -8.86 1.67 -3.74
C THR A 108 -8.09 2.38 -4.87
N ARG A 109 -6.77 2.15 -4.97
CA ARG A 109 -5.94 2.67 -6.05
C ARG A 109 -6.45 2.21 -7.42
N ASN A 110 -6.73 0.92 -7.58
CA ASN A 110 -7.21 0.34 -8.84
C ASN A 110 -8.58 0.93 -9.24
N VAL A 111 -9.48 1.16 -8.27
CA VAL A 111 -10.77 1.83 -8.53
C VAL A 111 -10.56 3.27 -8.98
N LEU A 112 -9.66 4.01 -8.34
CA LEU A 112 -9.32 5.38 -8.73
C LEU A 112 -8.68 5.43 -10.13
N GLU A 113 -7.85 4.46 -10.48
CA GLU A 113 -7.27 4.31 -11.82
C GLU A 113 -8.33 4.10 -12.89
N LYS A 114 -9.25 3.15 -12.67
CA LYS A 114 -10.38 2.91 -13.59
C LYS A 114 -11.23 4.16 -13.78
N LYS A 115 -11.55 4.87 -12.69
CA LYS A 115 -12.30 6.14 -12.75
C LYS A 115 -11.55 7.20 -13.54
N ASN A 116 -10.27 7.40 -13.26
CA ASN A 116 -9.44 8.38 -13.94
C ASN A 116 -9.32 8.07 -15.44
N HIS A 117 -9.09 6.81 -15.83
CA HIS A 117 -9.09 6.39 -17.23
C HIS A 117 -10.43 6.72 -17.93
N LYS A 118 -11.56 6.36 -17.31
CA LYS A 118 -12.90 6.65 -17.85
C LYS A 118 -13.13 8.15 -18.06
N PHE A 119 -12.81 8.98 -17.06
CA PHE A 119 -12.98 10.43 -17.16
C PHE A 119 -12.03 11.06 -18.17
N ARG A 120 -10.74 10.68 -18.17
CA ARG A 120 -9.78 11.15 -19.18
C ARG A 120 -10.24 10.83 -20.60
N SER A 121 -10.70 9.61 -20.84
CA SER A 121 -11.22 9.21 -22.15
C SER A 121 -12.45 10.02 -22.55
N TYR A 122 -13.45 10.14 -21.66
CA TYR A 122 -14.66 10.91 -21.91
C TYR A 122 -14.36 12.38 -22.24
N PHE A 123 -13.56 13.04 -21.41
CA PHE A 123 -13.20 14.44 -21.61
C PHE A 123 -12.37 14.62 -22.89
N ARG A 124 -11.43 13.72 -23.17
CA ARG A 124 -10.63 13.77 -24.42
C ARG A 124 -11.52 13.70 -25.66
N HIS A 125 -12.48 12.77 -25.71
CA HIS A 125 -13.42 12.67 -26.82
C HIS A 125 -14.24 13.95 -26.97
N ARG A 126 -14.83 14.46 -25.88
CA ARG A 126 -15.62 15.70 -25.91
C ARG A 126 -14.81 16.92 -26.37
N TYR A 127 -13.53 16.98 -26.03
CA TYR A 127 -12.63 18.05 -26.47
C TYR A 127 -12.34 17.96 -27.98
N ILE A 128 -12.09 16.75 -28.49
CA ILE A 128 -11.88 16.52 -29.91
C ILE A 128 -13.15 16.88 -30.70
N ASP A 129 -14.32 16.40 -30.26
CA ASP A 129 -15.61 16.72 -30.90
C ASP A 129 -15.87 18.23 -30.95
N PHE A 130 -15.60 18.94 -29.85
CA PHE A 130 -15.74 20.39 -29.80
C PHE A 130 -14.81 21.08 -30.80
N ARG A 131 -13.55 20.64 -30.86
CA ARG A 131 -12.55 21.22 -31.76
C ARG A 131 -12.92 21.02 -33.23
N ILE A 132 -13.35 19.82 -33.62
CA ILE A 132 -13.82 19.51 -34.98
C ILE A 132 -15.02 20.38 -35.33
N ARG A 133 -16.02 20.50 -34.43
CA ARG A 133 -17.19 21.36 -34.68
C ARG A 133 -16.81 22.83 -34.81
N SER A 134 -15.86 23.33 -34.01
CA SER A 134 -15.40 24.71 -34.15
C SER A 134 -14.65 24.94 -35.46
N GLU A 135 -13.81 24.00 -35.88
CA GLU A 135 -13.10 24.06 -37.17
C GLU A 135 -14.09 24.05 -38.34
N ASN A 136 -15.08 23.14 -38.32
CA ASN A 136 -16.14 23.07 -39.34
C ASN A 136 -17.02 24.33 -39.36
N ASN A 137 -17.32 24.93 -38.21
CA ASN A 137 -18.09 26.18 -38.16
C ASN A 137 -17.28 27.35 -38.76
N ILE A 138 -15.97 27.42 -38.49
CA ILE A 138 -15.08 28.42 -39.11
C ILE A 138 -15.03 28.22 -40.62
N GLU A 139 -14.90 26.98 -41.09
CA GLU A 139 -14.95 26.67 -42.53
C GLU A 139 -16.31 27.04 -43.15
N SER A 140 -17.42 26.75 -42.48
CA SER A 140 -18.76 27.12 -42.94
C SER A 140 -18.95 28.64 -43.03
N GLU A 141 -18.50 29.40 -42.02
CA GLU A 141 -18.53 30.87 -42.02
C GLU A 141 -17.64 31.45 -43.13
N LEU A 142 -16.47 30.85 -43.39
CA LEU A 142 -15.60 31.22 -44.52
C LEU A 142 -16.28 30.93 -45.87
N HIS A 143 -16.94 29.79 -46.02
CA HIS A 143 -17.68 29.46 -47.23
C HIS A 143 -18.87 30.39 -47.46
N GLU A 144 -19.63 30.74 -46.42
CA GLU A 144 -20.72 31.72 -46.51
C GLU A 144 -20.19 33.09 -46.94
N THR A 145 -19.13 33.60 -46.30
CA THR A 145 -18.53 34.90 -46.65
C THR A 145 -17.95 34.94 -48.07
N ILE A 146 -17.32 33.86 -48.54
CA ILE A 146 -16.86 33.73 -49.94
C ILE A 146 -18.04 33.69 -50.92
N SER A 147 -19.14 33.02 -50.55
CA SER A 147 -20.33 32.88 -51.40
C SER A 147 -21.08 34.21 -51.54
N TYR A 148 -21.28 34.95 -50.44
CA TYR A 148 -21.89 36.28 -50.45
C TYR A 148 -20.98 37.36 -51.06
N GLY A 149 -19.66 37.18 -51.04
CA GLY A 149 -18.70 38.07 -51.70
C GLY A 149 -18.73 37.99 -53.23
N ARG A 150 -19.26 36.90 -53.81
CA ARG A 150 -19.36 36.70 -55.27
C ARG A 150 -20.68 37.19 -55.89
N GLU A 151 -21.74 37.41 -55.11
CA GLU A 151 -23.02 37.90 -55.63
C GLU A 151 -23.07 39.43 -55.88
N LYS A 152 -21.98 40.17 -55.59
CA LYS A 152 -21.90 41.62 -55.78
C LYS A 152 -20.96 42.08 -56.90
N TYR A 153 -20.68 41.22 -57.89
CA TYR A 153 -19.99 41.60 -59.13
C TYR A 153 -20.68 41.00 -60.34
#